data_AF-A0A8J6NJ92-F1
#
_entry.id   AF-A0A8J6NJ92-F1
#
_cell.length_a   1.000
_cell.length_b   1.000
_cell.length_c   1.000
_cell.angle_alpha   90.00
_cell.angle_beta   90.00
_cell.angle_gamma   90.00
#
_symmetry.space_group_name_H-M   'P 1'
#
loop_
_entity.id
_entity.type
_entity.pdbx_description
1 polymer ?
#
loop_
_entity_poly.entity_id
_entity_poly.type
_entity_poly.pdbx_seq_one_letter_code
_entity_poly.pdbx_strand_id
1 'polypeptide(L)'
;MKIDSVKKSLDTKMGLDSISMPELKDGITECFILTNRNFLRRRMGEKSPTSEMDKLTRDLAAQVYAENNISESYLSMSDLRKACSILDNQLGFETNPELAQHHQEIIGKLFNLASL
;
A
#
# COMPACT_ATOMS: atom_id res chain seq x y z
N MET A 1 -6.22 1.43 23.89
CA MET A 1 -5.33 1.49 22.72
C MET A 1 -5.99 2.33 21.65
N LYS A 2 -5.29 3.31 21.06
CA LYS A 2 -5.79 3.95 19.83
C LYS A 2 -5.78 2.89 18.73
N ILE A 3 -6.89 2.72 18.03
CA ILE A 3 -7.00 1.80 16.91
C ILE A 3 -6.21 2.41 15.74
N ASP A 4 -5.31 1.63 15.15
CA ASP A 4 -4.59 2.01 13.93
C ASP A 4 -5.59 2.04 12.77
N SER A 5 -5.99 3.24 12.34
CA SER A 5 -7.01 3.43 11.32
C SER A 5 -6.60 2.85 9.96
N VAL A 6 -5.32 2.92 9.62
CA VAL A 6 -4.79 2.36 8.36
C VAL A 6 -4.91 0.85 8.37
N LYS A 7 -4.46 0.22 9.47
CA LYS A 7 -4.57 -1.23 9.62
C LYS A 7 -6.03 -1.69 9.60
N LYS A 8 -6.90 -1.03 10.38
CA LYS A 8 -8.33 -1.36 10.42
C LYS A 8 -8.97 -1.27 9.04
N SER A 9 -8.67 -0.21 8.29
CA SER A 9 -9.22 0.02 6.94
C SER A 9 -8.80 -1.09 5.97
N LEU A 10 -7.52 -1.46 5.98
CA LEU A 10 -7.02 -2.55 5.14
C LEU A 10 -7.61 -3.90 5.56
N ASP A 11 -7.64 -4.20 6.86
CA ASP A 11 -8.24 -5.43 7.39
C ASP A 11 -9.71 -5.58 6.96
N THR A 12 -10.48 -4.48 7.00
CA THR A 12 -11.88 -4.46 6.52
C THR A 12 -11.95 -4.85 5.06
N LYS A 13 -11.15 -4.23 4.17
CA LYS A 13 -11.13 -4.56 2.74
C LYS A 13 -10.77 -6.03 2.50
N MET A 14 -9.81 -6.54 3.26
CA MET A 14 -9.31 -7.91 3.17
C MET A 14 -10.31 -8.97 3.67
N GLY A 15 -11.37 -8.55 4.35
CA GLY A 15 -12.50 -9.37 4.79
C GLY A 15 -13.74 -9.28 3.90
N LEU A 16 -13.71 -8.49 2.83
CA LEU A 16 -14.80 -8.43 1.84
C LEU A 16 -14.66 -9.54 0.80
N ASP A 17 -15.77 -9.89 0.15
CA ASP A 17 -15.78 -10.84 -0.97
C ASP A 17 -15.31 -10.19 -2.29
N SER A 18 -15.54 -8.89 -2.43
CA SER A 18 -15.11 -8.08 -3.59
C SER A 18 -14.85 -6.64 -3.17
N ILE A 19 -13.97 -5.95 -3.90
CA ILE A 19 -13.71 -4.51 -3.71
C ILE A 19 -13.77 -3.75 -5.03
N SER A 20 -14.18 -2.49 -4.99
CA SER A 20 -14.16 -1.60 -6.15
C SER A 20 -12.74 -1.14 -6.51
N MET A 21 -12.56 -0.60 -7.73
CA MET A 21 -11.27 -0.04 -8.17
C MET A 21 -10.74 1.09 -7.26
N PRO A 22 -11.57 2.05 -6.78
CA PRO A 22 -11.12 3.02 -5.78
C PRO A 22 -10.66 2.35 -4.48
N GLU A 23 -11.39 1.35 -3.99
CA GLU A 23 -11.01 0.61 -2.77
C GLU A 23 -9.70 -0.18 -2.95
N LEU A 24 -9.45 -0.73 -4.14
CA LEU A 24 -8.18 -1.35 -4.49
C LEU A 24 -7.03 -0.33 -4.41
N LYS A 25 -7.16 0.83 -5.04
CA LYS A 25 -6.15 1.90 -4.99
C LYS A 25 -5.87 2.34 -3.55
N ASP A 26 -6.91 2.49 -2.75
CA ASP A 26 -6.78 2.82 -1.33
C ASP A 26 -6.08 1.70 -0.55
N GLY A 27 -6.48 0.44 -0.78
CA GLY A 27 -5.88 -0.74 -0.15
C GLY A 27 -4.39 -0.90 -0.49
N ILE A 28 -3.99 -0.64 -1.74
CA ILE A 28 -2.59 -0.61 -2.17
C ILE A 28 -1.82 0.43 -1.35
N THR A 29 -2.35 1.64 -1.27
CA THR A 29 -1.72 2.75 -0.52
C THR A 29 -1.58 2.41 0.97
N GLU A 30 -2.62 1.83 1.57
CA GLU A 30 -2.61 1.37 2.96
C GLU A 30 -1.58 0.26 3.20
N CYS A 31 -1.47 -0.69 2.26
CA CYS A 31 -0.46 -1.75 2.31
C CYS A 31 0.96 -1.16 2.30
N PHE A 32 1.26 -0.23 1.38
CA PHE A 32 2.56 0.45 1.34
C PHE A 32 2.89 1.19 2.63
N ILE A 33 1.91 1.90 3.21
CA ILE A 33 2.09 2.57 4.50
C ILE A 33 2.48 1.58 5.60
N LEU A 34 1.76 0.47 5.73
CA LEU A 34 2.02 -0.51 6.78
C LEU A 34 3.35 -1.24 6.57
N THR A 35 3.69 -1.56 5.33
CA THR A 35 4.98 -2.16 4.97
C THR A 35 6.12 -1.21 5.30
N ASN A 36 6.01 0.07 4.91
CA ASN A 36 7.04 1.06 5.19
C ASN A 36 7.20 1.34 6.69
N ARG A 37 6.10 1.39 7.45
CA ARG A 37 6.15 1.45 8.92
C ARG A 37 6.95 0.29 9.51
N ASN A 38 6.70 -0.94 9.06
CA ASN A 38 7.40 -2.12 9.54
C ASN A 38 8.89 -2.06 9.17
N PHE A 39 9.20 -1.73 7.92
CA PHE A 39 10.56 -1.55 7.43
C PHE A 39 11.35 -0.54 8.28
N LEU A 40 10.78 0.65 8.51
CA LEU A 40 11.43 1.71 9.27
C LEU A 40 11.54 1.38 10.75
N ARG A 41 10.55 0.71 11.36
CA ARG A 41 10.66 0.23 12.74
C ARG A 41 11.82 -0.76 12.90
N ARG A 42 12.03 -1.66 11.95
CA ARG A 42 13.17 -2.60 11.95
C ARG A 42 14.53 -1.87 11.83
N ARG A 43 14.58 -0.72 11.14
CA ARG A 43 15.83 0.02 10.87
C ARG A 43 16.15 1.13 11.88
N MET A 44 15.15 1.84 12.36
CA MET A 44 15.27 3.04 13.22
C MET A 44 14.73 2.84 14.64
N GLY A 45 14.11 1.68 14.92
CA GLY A 45 13.50 1.37 16.21
C GLY A 45 12.06 1.88 16.37
N GLU A 46 11.43 1.47 17.48
CA GLU A 46 9.99 1.68 17.74
C GLU A 46 9.55 3.16 17.87
N LYS A 47 10.48 4.08 18.08
CA LYS A 47 10.19 5.52 18.28
C LYS A 47 10.04 6.33 17.00
N SER A 48 10.03 5.67 15.83
CA SER A 48 9.89 6.34 14.53
C SER A 48 8.58 7.14 14.43
N PRO A 49 8.58 8.39 13.92
CA PRO A 49 7.41 9.25 13.85
C PRO A 49 6.41 8.70 12.82
N THR A 50 5.52 7.83 13.30
CA THR A 50 4.65 7.00 12.44
C THR A 50 3.77 7.88 11.52
N SER A 51 3.20 8.97 12.04
CA SER A 51 2.33 9.86 11.27
C SER A 51 3.04 10.59 10.12
N GLU A 52 4.31 10.97 10.31
CA GLU A 52 5.10 11.63 9.28
C GLU A 52 5.45 10.65 8.17
N MET A 53 5.85 9.43 8.53
CA MET A 53 6.16 8.37 7.58
C MET A 53 4.94 7.94 6.77
N ASP A 54 3.77 7.90 7.40
CA ASP A 54 2.50 7.64 6.69
C ASP A 54 2.23 8.69 5.65
N LYS A 55 2.41 9.96 6.03
CA LYS A 55 2.20 11.09 5.12
C LYS A 55 3.16 11.00 3.95
N LEU A 56 4.45 10.80 4.19
CA LEU A 56 5.46 10.66 3.14
C LEU A 56 5.14 9.49 2.19
N THR A 57 4.68 8.35 2.73
CA THR A 57 4.31 7.20 1.90
C THR A 57 3.05 7.49 1.07
N ARG A 58 2.06 8.21 1.63
CA ARG A 58 0.88 8.66 0.88
C ARG A 58 1.24 9.66 -0.22
N ASP A 59 2.08 10.62 0.09
CA ASP A 59 2.52 11.65 -0.85
C ASP A 59 3.30 11.00 -2.01
N LEU A 60 4.16 10.01 -1.71
CA LEU A 60 4.84 9.21 -2.73
C LEU A 60 3.86 8.42 -3.61
N ALA A 61 2.91 7.72 -3.01
CA ALA A 61 1.90 6.98 -3.77
C ALA A 61 1.06 7.92 -4.66
N ALA A 62 0.64 9.06 -4.11
CA ALA A 62 -0.09 10.08 -4.86
C ALA A 62 0.73 10.64 -6.03
N GLN A 63 2.02 10.88 -5.84
CA GLN A 63 2.93 11.28 -6.91
C GLN A 63 3.02 10.22 -8.01
N VAL A 64 3.26 8.95 -7.64
CA VAL A 64 3.34 7.85 -8.61
C VAL A 64 2.03 7.70 -9.39
N TYR A 65 0.88 7.84 -8.73
CA TYR A 65 -0.42 7.81 -9.41
C TYR A 65 -0.57 8.97 -10.40
N ALA A 66 -0.24 10.20 -9.98
CA ALA A 66 -0.32 11.39 -10.84
C ALA A 66 0.60 11.27 -12.07
N GLU A 67 1.85 10.86 -11.88
CA GLU A 67 2.84 10.69 -12.96
C GLU A 67 2.45 9.59 -13.97
N ASN A 68 1.60 8.64 -13.56
CA ASN A 68 1.09 7.57 -14.41
C ASN A 68 -0.37 7.79 -14.87
N ASN A 69 -0.91 9.00 -14.72
CA ASN A 69 -2.28 9.37 -15.12
C ASN A 69 -3.38 8.53 -14.45
N ILE A 70 -3.13 8.04 -13.24
CA ILE A 70 -4.08 7.25 -12.45
C ILE A 70 -4.93 8.22 -11.63
N SER A 71 -6.22 8.31 -11.95
CA SER A 71 -7.19 9.17 -11.27
C SER A 71 -8.48 8.40 -11.01
N GLU A 72 -9.38 8.91 -10.14
CA GLU A 72 -10.67 8.24 -9.89
C GLU A 72 -11.50 8.05 -11.16
N SER A 73 -11.41 8.99 -12.10
CA SER A 73 -12.10 8.92 -13.40
C SER A 73 -11.45 7.94 -14.38
N TYR A 74 -10.23 7.48 -14.10
CA TYR A 74 -9.45 6.60 -14.97
C TYR A 74 -8.56 5.66 -14.13
N LEU A 75 -9.18 4.59 -13.62
CA LEU A 75 -8.51 3.52 -12.90
C LEU A 75 -8.48 2.25 -13.75
N SER A 76 -7.29 1.70 -13.98
CA SER A 76 -7.13 0.40 -14.60
C SER A 76 -6.26 -0.52 -13.74
N MET A 77 -6.55 -1.82 -13.81
CA MET A 77 -5.76 -2.84 -13.12
C MET A 77 -4.30 -2.83 -13.56
N SER A 78 -4.07 -2.61 -14.86
CA SER A 78 -2.72 -2.54 -15.44
C SER A 78 -1.92 -1.38 -14.87
N ASP A 79 -2.54 -0.19 -14.80
CA ASP A 79 -1.87 1.01 -14.29
C ASP A 79 -1.59 0.90 -12.80
N LEU A 80 -2.52 0.34 -12.02
CA LEU A 80 -2.29 0.07 -10.59
C LEU A 80 -1.17 -0.95 -10.37
N ARG A 81 -1.06 -2.01 -11.18
CA ARG A 81 0.08 -2.94 -11.10
C ARG A 81 1.41 -2.26 -11.40
N LYS A 82 1.42 -1.40 -12.43
CA LYS A 82 2.60 -0.60 -12.77
C LYS A 82 2.99 0.32 -11.62
N ALA A 83 2.02 0.99 -10.98
CA ALA A 83 2.25 1.83 -9.82
C ALA A 83 2.84 1.05 -8.64
N CYS A 84 2.33 -0.17 -8.34
CA CYS A 84 2.93 -1.03 -7.31
C CYS A 84 4.40 -1.31 -7.60
N SER A 85 4.73 -1.70 -8.84
CA SER A 85 6.13 -1.98 -9.22
C SER A 85 7.04 -0.76 -9.05
N ILE A 86 6.56 0.45 -9.37
CA ILE A 86 7.32 1.68 -9.16
C ILE A 86 7.53 1.94 -7.65
N LEU A 87 6.47 1.80 -6.86
CA LEU A 87 6.52 2.03 -5.41
C LEU A 87 7.42 1.02 -4.68
N ASP A 88 7.35 -0.26 -5.05
CA ASP A 88 8.24 -1.31 -4.53
C ASP A 88 9.70 -0.92 -4.75
N ASN A 89 10.05 -0.52 -5.97
CA ASN A 89 11.40 -0.09 -6.33
C ASN A 89 11.85 1.18 -5.59
N GLN A 90 10.95 2.13 -5.37
CA GLN A 90 11.27 3.39 -4.70
C GLN A 90 11.44 3.24 -3.18
N LEU A 91 10.68 2.33 -2.57
CA LEU A 91 10.70 2.12 -1.11
C LEU A 91 11.73 1.07 -0.66
N GLY A 92 12.26 0.25 -1.57
CA GLY A 92 13.44 -0.59 -1.31
C GLY A 92 13.17 -1.79 -0.41
N PHE A 93 11.93 -2.30 -0.41
CA PHE A 93 11.52 -3.41 0.46
C PHE A 93 12.24 -4.73 0.15
N GLU A 94 12.80 -4.89 -1.05
CA GLU A 94 13.58 -6.05 -1.47
C GLU A 94 14.80 -6.33 -0.59
N THR A 95 15.28 -5.32 0.13
CA THR A 95 16.32 -5.47 1.15
C THR A 95 15.87 -6.30 2.37
N ASN A 96 14.57 -6.58 2.51
CA ASN A 96 13.98 -7.45 3.52
C ASN A 96 13.01 -8.47 2.87
N PRO A 97 13.49 -9.67 2.49
CA PRO A 97 12.71 -10.63 1.70
C PRO A 97 11.39 -11.08 2.34
N GLU A 98 11.38 -11.29 3.66
CA GLU A 98 10.18 -11.69 4.40
C GLU A 98 9.11 -10.59 4.34
N LEU A 99 9.52 -9.33 4.53
CA LEU A 99 8.62 -8.19 4.46
C LEU A 99 8.09 -7.98 3.02
N ALA A 100 8.97 -8.11 2.03
CA ALA A 100 8.61 -8.00 0.62
C ALA A 100 7.60 -9.09 0.22
N GLN A 101 7.83 -10.35 0.63
CA GLN A 101 6.91 -11.44 0.35
C GLN A 101 5.53 -11.17 0.95
N HIS A 102 5.47 -10.82 2.23
CA HIS A 102 4.19 -10.53 2.89
C HIS A 102 3.45 -9.35 2.24
N HIS A 103 4.17 -8.31 1.84
CA HIS A 103 3.61 -7.18 1.09
C HIS A 103 2.99 -7.64 -0.24
N GLN A 104 3.71 -8.44 -1.02
CA GLN A 104 3.23 -8.96 -2.31
C GLN A 104 2.02 -9.89 -2.15
N GLU A 105 1.93 -10.67 -1.07
CA GLU A 105 0.77 -11.50 -0.76
C GLU A 105 -0.50 -10.64 -0.53
N ILE A 106 -0.37 -9.55 0.23
CA ILE A 106 -1.48 -8.62 0.47
C ILE A 106 -1.89 -7.93 -0.82
N ILE A 107 -0.93 -7.38 -1.58
CA ILE A 107 -1.19 -6.73 -2.87
C ILE A 107 -1.88 -7.70 -3.83
N GLY A 108 -1.38 -8.94 -3.95
CA GLY A 108 -1.98 -9.98 -4.78
C GLY A 108 -3.42 -10.29 -4.39
N LYS A 109 -3.70 -10.41 -3.08
CA LYS A 109 -5.07 -10.63 -2.59
C LYS A 109 -5.99 -9.43 -2.88
N LEU A 110 -5.53 -8.19 -2.73
CA LEU A 110 -6.32 -7.00 -3.10
C LEU A 110 -6.69 -7.01 -4.59
N PHE A 111 -5.75 -7.31 -5.47
CA PHE A 111 -6.04 -7.44 -6.90
C PHE A 111 -7.04 -8.55 -7.20
N ASN A 112 -6.97 -9.69 -6.49
CA ASN A 112 -7.94 -10.76 -6.66
C ASN A 112 -9.35 -10.32 -6.25
N LEU A 113 -9.49 -9.60 -5.12
CA LEU A 113 -10.77 -9.06 -4.66
C LEU A 113 -11.40 -8.06 -5.63
N ALA A 114 -10.58 -7.32 -6.39
CA ALA A 114 -11.04 -6.35 -7.39
C ALA A 114 -11.31 -6.97 -8.77
N SER A 115 -10.99 -8.25 -8.97
CA SER A 115 -11.17 -8.96 -10.25
C SER A 115 -12.42 -9.85 -10.29
N LEU A 116 -13.14 -9.95 -9.17
CA LEU A 116 -14.38 -10.71 -9.00
C LEU A 116 -15.59 -9.88 -9.41
#